data_AF-A0AA39MHI9-F1
#
_entry.id   AF-A0AA39MHI9-F1
#
_cell.length_a   1.000
_cell.length_b   1.000
_cell.length_c   1.000
_cell.angle_alpha   90.00
_cell.angle_beta   90.00
_cell.angle_gamma   90.00
#
_symmetry.space_group_name_H-M   'P 1'
#
loop_
_entity.id
_entity.type
_entity.pdbx_description
1 polymer ?
#
loop_
_entity_poly.entity_id
_entity_poly.type
_entity_poly.pdbx_seq_one_letter_code
_entity_poly.pdbx_strand_id
1 'polypeptide(L)'
;MVIAAPPEIRQLRERKSKRELELLKCANEAILLAIRQTHKQMHIGMRESDARNLIARALADAGLKEGGCLTLFGENVALPHGSGTDRRLRPQDFALFDSLHGYWSDVTRTLALPASTIPDIHLQIWNFVHSAQNIAFGTAHAGVVAKRVDEATRLFLGLTGYAC
;
A
#
# COMPACT_ATOMS: atom_id res chain seq x y z
N MET A 1 -27.36 -24.88 9.71
CA MET A 1 -26.24 -24.81 10.67
C MET A 1 -24.99 -24.44 9.89
N VAL A 2 -24.35 -23.31 10.20
CA VAL A 2 -23.08 -22.90 9.57
C VAL A 2 -21.96 -23.36 10.51
N ILE A 3 -20.99 -24.11 10.00
CA ILE A 3 -19.82 -24.58 10.75
C ILE A 3 -18.56 -23.91 10.21
N ALA A 4 -17.55 -23.73 11.06
CA ALA A 4 -16.26 -23.20 10.63
C ALA A 4 -15.59 -24.15 9.63
N ALA A 5 -14.95 -23.58 8.61
CA ALA A 5 -14.11 -24.36 7.71
C ALA A 5 -12.96 -25.01 8.51
N PRO A 6 -12.62 -26.27 8.22
CA PRO A 6 -11.62 -26.98 9.01
C PRO A 6 -10.20 -26.45 8.67
N PRO A 7 -9.22 -26.57 9.59
CA PRO A 7 -7.89 -25.95 9.44
C PRO A 7 -7.13 -26.34 8.17
N GLU A 8 -7.41 -27.51 7.61
CA GLU A 8 -6.81 -28.05 6.40
C GLU A 8 -7.09 -27.15 5.19
N ILE A 9 -8.28 -26.54 5.11
CA ILE A 9 -8.61 -25.58 4.05
C ILE A 9 -7.69 -24.37 4.10
N ARG A 10 -7.37 -23.89 5.31
CA ARG A 10 -6.43 -22.77 5.50
C ARG A 10 -5.02 -23.18 5.11
N GLN A 11 -4.54 -24.34 5.56
CA GLN A 11 -3.20 -24.83 5.26
C GLN A 11 -2.97 -25.02 3.75
N LEU A 12 -3.98 -25.51 3.02
CA LEU A 12 -3.94 -25.59 1.56
C LEU A 12 -3.86 -24.21 0.93
N ARG A 13 -4.69 -23.26 1.36
CA ARG A 13 -4.71 -21.90 0.81
C ARG A 13 -3.48 -21.08 1.18
N GLU A 14 -2.78 -21.36 2.27
CA GLU A 14 -1.53 -20.64 2.63
C GLU A 14 -0.40 -20.92 1.64
N ARG A 15 -0.41 -22.07 0.96
CA ARG A 15 0.61 -22.48 -0.01
C ARG A 15 0.11 -22.30 -1.44
N LYS A 16 0.52 -21.21 -2.07
CA LYS A 16 0.10 -20.89 -3.44
C LYS A 16 0.78 -21.81 -4.43
N SER A 17 0.01 -22.33 -5.38
CA SER A 17 0.53 -22.95 -6.58
C SER A 17 1.27 -21.93 -7.45
N LYS A 18 2.10 -22.42 -8.39
CA LYS A 18 2.78 -21.55 -9.37
C LYS A 18 1.79 -20.67 -10.14
N ARG A 19 0.64 -21.25 -10.53
CA ARG A 19 -0.41 -20.52 -11.25
C ARG A 19 -1.01 -19.39 -10.41
N GLU A 20 -1.27 -19.64 -9.13
CA GLU A 20 -1.77 -18.59 -8.23
C GLU A 20 -0.75 -17.47 -8.05
N LEU A 21 0.54 -17.79 -7.93
CA LEU A 21 1.60 -16.79 -7.83
C LEU A 21 1.69 -15.91 -9.09
N GLU A 22 1.54 -16.48 -10.29
CA GLU A 22 1.49 -15.72 -11.54
C GLU A 22 0.33 -14.73 -11.56
N LEU A 23 -0.85 -15.17 -11.09
CA LEU A 23 -2.04 -14.31 -11.04
C LEU A 23 -1.88 -13.18 -10.02
N LEU A 24 -1.34 -13.48 -8.83
CA LEU A 24 -1.02 -12.47 -7.80
C LEU A 24 -0.01 -11.45 -8.34
N LYS A 25 1.02 -11.91 -9.05
CA LYS A 25 2.02 -11.03 -9.67
C LYS A 25 1.38 -10.11 -10.71
N CYS A 26 0.56 -10.67 -11.60
CA CYS A 26 -0.14 -9.91 -12.64
C CYS A 26 -1.04 -8.81 -12.04
N ALA A 27 -1.81 -9.13 -11.01
CA ALA A 27 -2.67 -8.16 -10.33
C ALA A 27 -1.86 -7.05 -9.64
N ASN A 28 -0.78 -7.39 -8.92
CA ASN A 28 0.11 -6.42 -8.29
C ASN A 28 0.77 -5.47 -9.32
N GLU A 29 1.20 -6.00 -10.47
CA GLU A 29 1.77 -5.21 -11.56
C GLU A 29 0.74 -4.27 -12.17
N ALA A 30 -0.49 -4.73 -12.40
CA ALA A 30 -1.59 -3.91 -12.90
C ALA A 30 -1.92 -2.75 -11.96
N ILE A 31 -2.01 -2.98 -10.64
CA ILE A 31 -2.22 -1.91 -9.66
C ILE A 31 -1.06 -0.91 -9.69
N LEU A 32 0.19 -1.39 -9.71
CA LEU A 32 1.34 -0.49 -9.73
C LEU A 32 1.35 0.40 -10.98
N LEU A 33 0.95 -0.14 -12.13
CA LEU A 33 0.80 0.62 -13.37
C LEU A 33 -0.34 1.65 -13.27
N ALA A 34 -1.46 1.28 -12.65
CA ALA A 34 -2.58 2.19 -12.42
C ALA A 34 -2.19 3.36 -11.50
N ILE A 35 -1.45 3.09 -10.40
CA ILE A 35 -0.91 4.13 -9.52
C ILE A 35 0.04 5.06 -10.29
N ARG A 36 0.94 4.51 -11.11
CA ARG A 36 1.85 5.31 -11.96
C ARG A 36 1.09 6.16 -12.97
N GLN A 37 0.04 5.64 -13.58
CA GLN A 37 -0.79 6.38 -14.54
C GLN A 37 -1.58 7.50 -13.86
N THR A 38 -2.03 7.27 -12.63
CA THR A 38 -2.70 8.27 -11.80
C THR A 38 -1.74 9.38 -11.42
N HIS A 39 -0.56 9.03 -10.93
CA HIS A 39 0.49 9.99 -10.53
C HIS A 39 0.84 10.99 -11.63
N LYS A 40 0.93 10.55 -12.89
CA LYS A 40 1.19 11.41 -14.06
C LYS A 40 0.12 12.49 -14.29
N GLN A 41 -1.10 12.25 -13.84
CA GLN A 41 -2.24 13.16 -14.02
C GLN A 41 -2.49 14.04 -12.78
N MET A 42 -1.84 13.73 -11.66
CA MET A 42 -1.97 14.50 -10.43
C MET A 42 -1.29 15.85 -10.52
N HIS A 43 -1.86 16.84 -9.83
CA HIS A 43 -1.28 18.16 -9.68
C HIS A 43 -1.58 18.72 -8.29
N ILE A 44 -0.80 19.71 -7.86
CA ILE A 44 -1.09 20.46 -6.64
C ILE A 44 -2.46 21.13 -6.76
N GLY A 45 -3.26 21.05 -5.69
CA GLY A 45 -4.64 21.53 -5.63
C GLY A 45 -5.70 20.51 -6.03
N MET A 46 -5.33 19.35 -6.59
CA MET A 46 -6.25 18.24 -6.86
C MET A 46 -6.90 17.73 -5.56
N ARG A 47 -8.18 17.35 -5.60
CA ARG A 47 -8.88 16.76 -4.45
C ARG A 47 -8.63 15.27 -4.34
N GLU A 48 -8.77 14.72 -3.13
CA GLU A 48 -8.70 13.27 -2.92
C GLU A 48 -9.74 12.53 -3.77
N SER A 49 -10.97 13.06 -3.90
CA SER A 49 -12.00 12.46 -4.77
C SER A 49 -11.62 12.44 -6.25
N ASP A 50 -11.00 13.51 -6.76
CA ASP A 50 -10.53 13.57 -8.14
C ASP A 50 -9.46 12.50 -8.40
N ALA A 51 -8.47 12.40 -7.51
CA ALA A 51 -7.43 11.36 -7.60
C ALA A 51 -8.01 9.95 -7.44
N ARG A 52 -8.99 9.76 -6.55
CA ARG A 52 -9.71 8.50 -6.37
C ARG A 52 -10.44 8.08 -7.65
N ASN A 53 -11.05 9.03 -8.34
CA ASN A 53 -11.69 8.80 -9.63
C ASN A 53 -10.68 8.44 -10.72
N LEU A 54 -9.49 9.07 -10.74
CA LEU A 54 -8.42 8.74 -11.68
C LEU A 54 -7.91 7.30 -11.48
N ILE A 55 -7.60 6.92 -10.24
CA ILE A 55 -7.12 5.56 -9.96
C ILE A 55 -8.20 4.52 -10.22
N ALA A 56 -9.47 4.79 -9.86
CA ALA A 56 -10.58 3.89 -10.14
C ALA A 56 -10.75 3.61 -11.65
N ARG A 57 -10.62 4.65 -12.49
CA ARG A 57 -10.64 4.49 -13.95
C ARG A 57 -9.45 3.68 -14.44
N ALA A 58 -8.23 4.00 -13.99
CA ALA A 58 -7.02 3.29 -14.39
C ALA A 58 -7.06 1.80 -14.00
N LEU A 59 -7.62 1.47 -12.83
CA LEU A 59 -7.83 0.09 -12.39
C LEU A 59 -8.90 -0.62 -13.24
N ALA A 60 -10.02 0.05 -13.54
CA ALA A 60 -11.07 -0.48 -14.39
C ALA A 60 -10.57 -0.79 -15.82
N ASP A 61 -9.74 0.11 -16.38
CA ASP A 61 -9.10 -0.07 -17.69
C ASP A 61 -8.12 -1.25 -17.69
N ALA A 62 -7.48 -1.52 -16.55
CA ALA A 62 -6.63 -2.70 -16.34
C ALA A 62 -7.43 -3.99 -16.03
N GLY A 63 -8.77 -3.94 -16.05
CA GLY A 63 -9.64 -5.08 -15.77
C GLY A 63 -9.90 -5.36 -14.28
N LEU A 64 -9.41 -4.51 -13.38
CA LEU A 64 -9.57 -4.63 -11.93
C LEU A 64 -10.81 -3.85 -11.45
N LYS A 65 -11.99 -4.39 -11.76
CA LYS A 65 -13.28 -3.71 -11.51
C LYS A 65 -13.82 -3.91 -10.09
N GLU A 66 -13.43 -4.99 -9.43
CA GLU A 66 -13.87 -5.31 -8.07
C GLU A 66 -12.79 -4.93 -7.06
N GLY A 67 -13.02 -3.87 -6.29
CA GLY A 67 -12.09 -3.40 -5.27
C GLY A 67 -12.22 -1.91 -5.02
N GLY A 68 -11.34 -1.39 -4.17
CA GLY A 68 -11.27 0.02 -3.84
C GLY A 68 -9.82 0.50 -3.81
N CYS A 69 -9.65 1.81 -3.93
CA CYS A 69 -8.38 2.45 -3.64
C CYS A 69 -8.61 3.57 -2.61
N LEU A 70 -8.15 3.32 -1.40
CA LEU A 70 -7.99 4.34 -0.37
C LEU A 70 -7.01 5.38 -0.90
N THR A 71 -7.46 6.63 -0.96
CA THR A 71 -6.70 7.77 -1.47
C THR A 71 -6.72 8.86 -0.41
N LEU A 72 -5.55 9.16 0.16
CA LEU A 72 -5.37 10.08 1.30
C LEU A 72 -4.25 11.07 1.03
N PHE A 73 -4.44 12.34 1.39
CA PHE A 73 -3.43 13.40 1.22
C PHE A 73 -3.05 14.04 2.56
N GLY A 74 -1.78 14.45 2.69
CA GLY A 74 -1.27 15.23 3.83
C GLY A 74 -1.57 14.57 5.17
N GLU A 75 -2.19 15.29 6.10
CA GLU A 75 -2.53 14.78 7.44
C GLU A 75 -3.39 13.50 7.42
N ASN A 76 -4.22 13.31 6.40
CA ASN A 76 -5.03 12.09 6.27
C ASN A 76 -4.16 10.85 6.07
N VAL A 77 -2.95 10.98 5.52
CA VAL A 77 -1.98 9.88 5.34
C VAL A 77 -1.53 9.30 6.69
N ALA A 78 -1.66 10.04 7.79
CA ALA A 78 -1.36 9.54 9.13
C ALA A 78 -2.44 8.58 9.68
N LEU A 79 -3.60 8.45 9.01
CA LEU A 79 -4.69 7.56 9.40
C LEU A 79 -4.57 6.22 8.63
N PRO A 80 -4.17 5.11 9.28
CA PRO A 80 -3.86 3.86 8.57
C PRO A 80 -5.00 3.31 7.70
N HIS A 81 -6.24 3.53 8.13
CA HIS A 81 -7.46 3.16 7.40
C HIS A 81 -8.45 4.34 7.35
N GLY A 82 -7.94 5.56 7.17
CA GLY A 82 -8.76 6.77 7.06
C GLY A 82 -9.74 6.69 5.88
N SER A 83 -10.75 7.55 5.86
CA SER A 83 -11.69 7.63 4.70
C SER A 83 -11.41 8.84 3.80
N GLY A 84 -10.46 9.70 4.20
CA GLY A 84 -10.20 11.00 3.58
C GLY A 84 -11.20 12.06 4.04
N THR A 85 -10.89 13.31 3.72
CA THR A 85 -11.74 14.49 4.02
C THR A 85 -12.08 15.29 2.77
N ASP A 86 -11.75 14.75 1.60
CA ASP A 86 -11.79 15.42 0.29
C ASP A 86 -10.94 16.70 0.22
N ARG A 87 -9.86 16.74 1.04
CA ARG A 87 -8.93 17.85 1.06
C ARG A 87 -8.13 17.93 -0.25
N ARG A 88 -7.59 19.11 -0.51
CA ARG A 88 -6.72 19.36 -1.67
C ARG A 88 -5.28 19.01 -1.34
N LEU A 89 -4.58 18.43 -2.31
CA LEU A 89 -3.15 18.16 -2.23
C LEU A 89 -2.35 19.47 -2.21
N ARG A 90 -1.52 19.68 -1.17
CA ARG A 90 -0.65 20.85 -1.03
C ARG A 90 0.80 20.49 -1.39
N PRO A 91 1.69 21.47 -1.68
CA PRO A 91 3.08 21.20 -2.00
C PRO A 91 3.83 20.38 -0.94
N GLN A 92 3.50 20.56 0.33
CA GLN A 92 4.15 19.90 1.47
C GLN A 92 3.54 18.52 1.82
N ASP A 93 2.51 18.09 1.08
CA ASP A 93 1.76 16.88 1.37
C ASP A 93 2.34 15.68 0.60
N PHE A 94 2.35 14.53 1.26
CA PHE A 94 2.34 13.25 0.56
C PHE A 94 0.93 12.88 0.09
N ALA A 95 0.86 12.05 -0.95
CA ALA A 95 -0.31 11.29 -1.30
C ALA A 95 -0.08 9.79 -1.06
N LEU A 96 -1.07 9.13 -0.48
CA LEU A 96 -1.08 7.69 -0.25
C LEU A 96 -2.21 7.05 -1.05
N PHE A 97 -1.85 5.99 -1.78
CA PHE A 97 -2.79 5.09 -2.45
C PHE A 97 -2.64 3.72 -1.85
N ASP A 98 -3.74 3.14 -1.37
CA ASP A 98 -3.80 1.80 -0.84
C ASP A 98 -4.95 1.06 -1.54
N SER A 99 -4.63 0.01 -2.28
CA SER A 99 -5.57 -0.65 -3.17
C SER A 99 -5.69 -2.12 -2.84
N LEU A 100 -6.93 -2.55 -2.58
CA LEU A 100 -7.29 -3.92 -2.26
C LEU A 100 -8.29 -4.45 -3.30
N HIS A 101 -7.92 -5.55 -3.96
CA HIS A 101 -8.73 -6.20 -4.99
C HIS A 101 -8.89 -7.70 -4.70
N GLY A 102 -9.91 -8.05 -3.91
CA GLY A 102 -10.34 -9.44 -3.69
C GLY A 102 -9.20 -10.42 -3.37
N TYR A 103 -9.19 -11.58 -4.04
CA TYR A 103 -8.15 -12.60 -3.89
C TYR A 103 -6.74 -12.13 -4.32
N TRP A 104 -6.61 -10.98 -4.99
CA TRP A 104 -5.59 -10.82 -6.02
C TRP A 104 -4.45 -9.85 -5.69
N SER A 105 -4.63 -8.88 -4.78
CA SER A 105 -3.55 -7.93 -4.48
C SER A 105 -3.93 -6.93 -3.39
N ASP A 106 -2.89 -6.48 -2.66
CA ASP A 106 -2.93 -5.39 -1.69
C ASP A 106 -1.63 -4.58 -1.85
N VAL A 107 -1.75 -3.32 -2.30
CA VAL A 107 -0.60 -2.48 -2.62
C VAL A 107 -0.80 -1.06 -2.09
N THR A 108 0.04 -0.70 -1.11
CA THR A 108 0.15 0.68 -0.59
C THR A 108 1.36 1.40 -1.18
N ARG A 109 1.20 2.65 -1.62
CA ARG A 109 2.28 3.55 -2.05
C ARG A 109 2.06 4.96 -1.51
N THR A 110 3.09 5.49 -0.86
CA THR A 110 3.18 6.91 -0.47
C THR A 110 4.13 7.63 -1.42
N LEU A 111 3.65 8.69 -2.06
CA LEU A 111 4.34 9.41 -3.13
C LEU A 111 4.22 10.93 -2.99
N ALA A 112 5.16 11.64 -3.62
CA ALA A 112 5.16 13.08 -3.78
C ALA A 112 5.12 13.44 -5.28
N LEU A 113 4.70 14.67 -5.60
CA LEU A 113 4.74 15.17 -6.99
C LEU A 113 6.11 15.84 -7.25
N PRO A 114 6.53 16.00 -8.52
CA PRO A 114 7.77 16.71 -8.85
C PRO A 114 7.83 18.15 -8.31
N ALA A 115 6.67 18.80 -8.18
CA ALA A 115 6.55 20.15 -7.62
C ALA A 115 6.36 20.19 -6.09
N SER A 116 6.44 19.05 -5.40
CA SER A 116 6.27 18.98 -3.95
C SER A 116 7.51 19.52 -3.21
N THR A 117 7.27 20.18 -2.09
CA THR A 117 8.28 20.68 -1.15
C THR A 117 8.09 19.96 0.18
N ILE A 118 8.33 18.65 0.19
CA ILE A 118 8.09 17.80 1.37
C ILE A 118 9.07 18.20 2.49
N PRO A 119 8.57 18.45 3.73
CA PRO A 119 9.44 18.73 4.87
C PRO A 119 10.44 17.59 5.14
N ASP A 120 11.66 17.94 5.53
CA ASP A 120 12.75 16.96 5.77
C ASP A 120 12.35 15.89 6.78
N ILE A 121 11.60 16.26 7.83
CA ILE A 121 11.09 15.32 8.82
C ILE A 121 10.14 14.27 8.22
N HIS A 122 9.30 14.67 7.26
CA HIS A 122 8.40 13.73 6.57
C HIS A 122 9.18 12.81 5.62
N LEU A 123 10.18 13.33 4.91
CA LEU A 123 11.09 12.52 4.10
C LEU A 123 11.88 11.52 4.95
N GLN A 124 12.32 11.93 6.13
CA GLN A 124 13.01 11.06 7.08
C GLN A 124 12.10 9.90 7.53
N ILE A 125 10.85 10.17 7.89
CA ILE A 125 9.87 9.14 8.24
C ILE A 125 9.64 8.18 7.06
N TRP A 126 9.47 8.70 5.85
CA TRP A 126 9.34 7.86 4.64
C TRP A 126 10.55 6.94 4.46
N ASN A 127 11.77 7.45 4.65
CA ASN A 127 13.00 6.65 4.56
C ASN A 127 13.11 5.60 5.66
N PHE A 128 12.61 5.86 6.87
CA PHE A 128 12.55 4.86 7.94
C PHE A 128 11.58 3.73 7.59
N VAL A 129 10.38 4.04 7.10
CA VAL A 129 9.42 3.03 6.65
C VAL A 129 9.99 2.21 5.48
N HIS A 130 10.66 2.87 4.52
CA HIS A 130 11.31 2.17 3.41
C HIS A 130 12.43 1.23 3.89
N SER A 131 13.28 1.68 4.82
CA SER A 131 14.31 0.85 5.44
C SER A 131 13.72 -0.33 6.21
N ALA A 132 12.66 -0.11 6.99
CA ALA A 132 11.96 -1.16 7.71
C ALA A 132 11.37 -2.21 6.74
N GLN A 133 10.78 -1.79 5.63
CA GLN A 133 10.30 -2.70 4.59
C GLN A 133 11.44 -3.55 3.98
N ASN A 134 12.60 -2.96 3.71
CA ASN A 134 13.76 -3.70 3.21
C ASN A 134 14.29 -4.72 4.23
N ILE A 135 14.27 -4.38 5.53
CA ILE A 135 14.60 -5.32 6.61
C ILE A 135 13.61 -6.49 6.64
N ALA A 136 12.31 -6.21 6.46
CA ALA A 136 11.30 -7.26 6.36
C ALA A 136 11.61 -8.22 5.21
N PHE A 137 11.92 -7.69 4.02
CA PHE A 137 12.28 -8.51 2.86
C PHE A 137 13.56 -9.32 3.07
N GLY A 138 14.57 -8.76 3.72
CA GLY A 138 15.80 -9.49 4.06
C GLY A 138 15.61 -10.57 5.12
N THR A 139 14.64 -10.40 6.02
CA THR A 139 14.35 -11.35 7.10
C THR A 139 13.41 -12.47 6.63
N ALA A 140 12.52 -12.18 5.68
CA ALA A 140 11.53 -13.13 5.20
C ALA A 140 12.16 -14.20 4.29
N HIS A 141 12.31 -15.41 4.82
CA HIS A 141 12.66 -16.60 4.05
C HIS A 141 11.98 -17.86 4.59
N ALA A 142 12.05 -18.96 3.83
CA ALA A 142 11.48 -20.24 4.24
C ALA A 142 12.03 -20.67 5.61
N GLY A 143 11.13 -21.06 6.51
CA GLY A 143 11.45 -21.48 7.88
C GLY A 143 11.39 -20.36 8.94
N VAL A 144 11.31 -19.09 8.55
CA VAL A 144 11.17 -17.98 9.50
C VAL A 144 9.71 -17.82 9.92
N VAL A 145 9.47 -17.75 11.24
CA VAL A 145 8.15 -17.45 11.78
C VAL A 145 7.79 -15.98 11.53
N ALA A 146 6.54 -15.70 11.15
CA ALA A 146 6.09 -14.34 10.82
C ALA A 146 6.38 -13.30 11.92
N LYS A 147 6.29 -13.70 13.20
CA LYS A 147 6.64 -12.87 14.36
C LYS A 147 8.06 -12.32 14.28
N ARG A 148 9.03 -13.10 13.78
CA ARG A 148 10.42 -12.67 13.67
C ARG A 148 10.61 -11.58 12.62
N VAL A 149 9.83 -11.63 11.54
CA VAL A 149 9.82 -10.59 10.50
C VAL A 149 9.28 -9.29 11.10
N ASP A 150 8.15 -9.33 11.81
CA ASP A 150 7.60 -8.16 12.53
C ASP A 150 8.62 -7.58 13.52
N GLU A 151 9.16 -8.40 14.42
CA GLU A 151 10.12 -7.98 15.45
C GLU A 151 11.33 -7.25 14.85
N ALA A 152 11.88 -7.75 13.74
CA ALA A 152 13.02 -7.13 13.09
C ALA A 152 12.70 -5.71 12.61
N THR A 153 11.52 -5.51 12.02
CA THR A 153 11.07 -4.18 11.56
C THR A 153 10.77 -3.24 12.72
N ARG A 154 10.08 -3.73 13.76
CA ARG A 154 9.66 -2.96 14.92
C ARG A 154 10.85 -2.53 15.77
N LEU A 155 11.85 -3.40 15.91
CA LEU A 155 13.12 -3.06 16.56
C LEU A 155 13.81 -1.89 15.85
N PHE A 156 13.95 -1.96 14.52
CA PHE A 156 14.55 -0.87 13.75
C PHE A 156 13.79 0.45 13.93
N LEU A 157 12.46 0.42 13.78
CA LEU A 157 11.65 1.63 13.97
C LEU A 157 11.79 2.20 15.39
N GLY A 158 11.87 1.34 16.41
CA GLY A 158 12.13 1.76 17.79
C GLY A 158 13.48 2.44 17.99
N LEU A 159 14.55 1.95 17.34
CA LEU A 159 15.86 2.60 17.35
C LEU A 159 15.84 3.98 16.68
N THR A 160 14.94 4.21 15.73
CA THR A 160 14.73 5.52 15.09
C THR A 160 13.83 6.46 15.87
N GLY A 161 13.26 6.03 17.01
CA GLY A 161 12.32 6.81 17.82
C GLY A 161 10.86 6.74 17.36
N TYR A 162 10.52 5.83 16.45
CA TYR A 162 9.18 5.66 15.86
C TYR A 162 8.61 4.25 16.12
N ALA A 163 8.88 3.68 17.30
CA ALA A 163 8.26 2.40 17.69
C ALA A 163 6.73 2.51 17.77
N CYS A 164 6.06 1.41 17.42
CA CYS A 164 4.67 1.14 17.75
C CYS A 164 4.60 0.16 18.93
#